data_AF-A0AAJ6D9K9-F1
#
_entry.id   AF-A0AAJ6D9K9-F1
#
_cell.length_a   1.000
_cell.length_b   1.000
_cell.length_c   1.000
_cell.angle_alpha   90.00
_cell.angle_beta   90.00
_cell.angle_gamma   90.00
#
_symmetry.space_group_name_H-M   'P 1'
#
loop_
_entity.id
_entity.type
_entity.pdbx_description
1 polymer ?
#
loop_
_entity_poly.entity_id
_entity_poly.type
_entity_poly.pdbx_seq_one_letter_code
_entity_poly.pdbx_strand_id
1 'polypeptide(L)'
;MQILKRFFCYCLILCFMTACTKTEYQDENTKTETIRAFFIADNKLYVVGDLHSYQFESSNKENADYKERETTEFIRLLQSEKMKSVTKAEIIYIKNQMKTPDIESRVKLTSLHNKKSSEQFYDIYGKLVKIENQDAVLNKAKLEQPLQTQFIAYSEKITLDSEATGMVLVWGIGSVVFIPLYIIFSPLVLINKITD
;
A
#
# COMPACT_ATOMS: atom_id res chain seq x y z
N MET A 1 -44.58 -0.93 -31.31
CA MET A 1 -44.44 -1.29 -29.88
C MET A 1 -43.51 -2.49 -29.60
N GLN A 2 -42.64 -2.91 -30.53
CA GLN A 2 -41.65 -3.98 -30.32
C GLN A 2 -40.22 -3.45 -30.05
N ILE A 3 -39.87 -2.28 -30.60
CA ILE A 3 -38.55 -1.64 -30.43
C ILE A 3 -38.32 -1.13 -29.00
N LEU A 4 -39.36 -0.60 -28.35
CA LEU A 4 -39.28 -0.13 -26.96
C LEU A 4 -39.03 -1.29 -25.97
N LYS A 5 -39.56 -2.48 -26.24
CA LYS A 5 -39.32 -3.69 -25.43
C LYS A 5 -37.89 -4.22 -25.60
N ARG A 6 -37.32 -4.12 -26.81
CA ARG A 6 -35.93 -4.50 -27.09
C ARG A 6 -34.93 -3.55 -26.43
N PHE A 7 -35.20 -2.24 -26.44
CA PHE A 7 -34.39 -1.24 -25.73
C PHE A 7 -34.45 -1.43 -24.21
N PHE A 8 -35.65 -1.69 -23.67
CA PHE A 8 -35.82 -1.97 -22.25
C PHE A 8 -35.07 -3.23 -21.80
N CYS A 9 -35.07 -4.29 -22.61
CA CYS A 9 -34.26 -5.49 -22.34
C CYS A 9 -32.74 -5.21 -22.41
N TYR A 10 -32.29 -4.36 -23.35
CA TYR A 10 -30.87 -4.00 -23.47
C TYR A 10 -30.38 -3.22 -22.25
N CYS A 11 -31.17 -2.27 -21.74
CA CYS A 11 -30.85 -1.54 -20.51
C CYS A 11 -30.86 -2.46 -19.27
N LEU A 12 -31.78 -3.42 -19.21
CA LEU A 12 -31.84 -4.41 -18.12
C LEU A 12 -30.60 -5.30 -18.08
N ILE A 13 -30.09 -5.75 -19.23
CA ILE A 13 -28.86 -6.56 -19.33
C ILE A 13 -27.62 -5.75 -18.93
N LEU A 14 -27.58 -4.45 -19.26
CA LEU A 14 -26.47 -3.56 -18.87
C LEU A 14 -26.42 -3.29 -17.37
N CYS A 15 -27.57 -3.26 -16.69
CA CYS A 15 -27.64 -3.08 -15.23
C CYS A 15 -27.14 -4.31 -14.44
N PHE A 16 -27.12 -5.52 -15.02
CA PHE A 16 -26.64 -6.72 -14.33
C PHE A 16 -25.10 -6.85 -14.28
N MET A 17 -24.35 -5.98 -14.96
CA MET A 17 -22.89 -6.08 -15.02
C MET A 17 -22.17 -5.22 -13.98
N THR A 18 -22.89 -4.54 -13.08
CA THR A 18 -22.28 -3.86 -11.93
C THR A 18 -22.13 -4.83 -10.75
N ALA A 19 -21.37 -5.91 -10.95
CA ALA A 19 -20.87 -6.68 -9.81
C ALA A 19 -19.91 -5.76 -9.06
N CYS A 20 -20.31 -5.33 -7.86
CA CYS A 20 -19.44 -4.58 -6.97
C CYS A 20 -18.35 -5.55 -6.49
N THR A 21 -17.15 -5.46 -7.08
CA THR A 21 -15.98 -6.18 -6.59
C THR A 21 -15.59 -5.56 -5.25
N LYS A 22 -15.61 -6.35 -4.19
CA LYS A 22 -15.03 -5.97 -2.90
C LYS A 22 -13.60 -6.49 -2.84
N THR A 23 -12.69 -5.63 -2.43
CA THR A 23 -11.32 -6.04 -2.10
C THR A 23 -11.27 -6.35 -0.61
N GLU A 24 -11.02 -7.60 -0.27
CA GLU A 24 -10.75 -8.04 1.10
C GLU A 24 -9.25 -8.22 1.31
N TYR A 25 -8.77 -7.76 2.47
CA TYR A 25 -7.39 -7.94 2.90
C TYR A 25 -7.36 -9.02 3.97
N GLN A 26 -6.63 -10.10 3.70
CA GLN A 26 -6.46 -11.19 4.66
C GLN A 26 -5.02 -11.20 5.18
N ASP A 27 -4.88 -11.11 6.50
CA ASP A 27 -3.60 -11.33 7.17
C ASP A 27 -3.22 -12.80 7.06
N GLU A 28 -2.14 -13.08 6.33
CA GLU A 28 -1.66 -14.43 6.05
C GLU A 28 -0.65 -14.87 7.11
N ASN A 29 0.15 -13.94 7.62
CA ASN A 29 1.17 -14.25 8.62
C ASN A 29 1.56 -13.01 9.42
N THR A 30 1.58 -13.13 10.75
CA THR A 30 2.07 -12.08 11.66
C THR A 30 3.27 -12.61 12.43
N LYS A 31 4.39 -11.90 12.32
CA LYS A 31 5.63 -12.21 13.04
C LYS A 31 6.10 -11.01 13.85
N THR A 32 6.77 -11.26 14.96
CA THR A 32 7.50 -10.20 15.65
C THR A 32 8.73 -9.81 14.83
N GLU A 33 8.91 -8.51 14.64
CA GLU A 33 10.06 -7.90 13.99
C GLU A 33 10.82 -7.06 15.01
N THR A 34 12.16 -7.13 15.00
CA THR A 34 13.02 -6.37 15.91
C THR A 34 13.89 -5.43 15.10
N ILE A 35 13.57 -4.14 15.16
CA ILE A 35 14.33 -3.09 14.49
C ILE A 35 15.56 -2.75 15.34
N ARG A 36 16.74 -2.88 14.72
CA ARG A 36 18.03 -2.68 15.38
C ARG A 36 18.73 -1.40 15.00
N ALA A 37 18.43 -0.85 13.83
CA ALA A 37 19.03 0.38 13.35
C ALA A 37 18.05 1.13 12.45
N PHE A 38 18.18 2.45 12.42
CA PHE A 38 17.65 3.25 11.33
C PHE A 38 18.65 4.36 11.01
N PHE A 39 18.65 4.82 9.76
CA PHE A 39 19.47 5.95 9.35
C PHE A 39 18.83 6.64 8.15
N ILE A 40 19.17 7.91 7.97
CA ILE A 40 18.71 8.70 6.84
C ILE A 40 19.93 9.03 5.97
N ALA A 41 19.84 8.74 4.68
CA ALA A 41 20.84 9.08 3.68
C ALA A 41 20.14 9.37 2.35
N ASP A 42 20.56 10.43 1.65
CA ASP A 42 20.03 10.82 0.34
C ASP A 42 18.49 10.88 0.28
N ASN A 43 17.87 11.52 1.28
CA ASN A 43 16.41 11.63 1.43
C ASN A 43 15.66 10.28 1.53
N LYS A 44 16.38 9.22 1.87
CA LYS A 44 15.82 7.90 2.15
C LYS A 44 16.00 7.57 3.61
N LEU A 45 14.96 7.04 4.23
CA LEU A 45 15.00 6.43 5.54
C LEU A 45 15.20 4.92 5.35
N TYR A 46 16.29 4.42 5.90
CA TYR A 46 16.58 2.99 5.95
C TYR A 46 16.33 2.48 7.35
N VAL A 47 15.65 1.35 7.45
CA VAL A 47 15.32 0.69 8.71
C VAL A 47 15.78 -0.76 8.61
N VAL A 48 16.57 -1.21 9.60
CA VAL A 48 17.19 -2.54 9.61
C VAL A 48 16.55 -3.37 10.71
N GLY A 49 15.80 -4.38 10.30
CA GLY A 49 15.22 -5.40 11.17
C GLY A 49 15.98 -6.72 11.15
N ASP A 50 15.52 -7.66 11.97
CA ASP A 50 15.98 -9.04 12.02
C ASP A 50 15.41 -9.87 10.87
N LEU A 51 14.13 -9.67 10.49
CA LEU A 51 13.56 -10.42 9.35
C LEU A 51 13.86 -9.71 8.04
N HIS A 52 13.68 -8.39 7.98
CA HIS A 52 13.85 -7.62 6.74
C HIS A 52 14.52 -6.26 6.96
N SER A 53 15.05 -5.71 5.87
CA SER A 53 15.44 -4.31 5.78
C SER A 53 14.44 -3.55 4.92
N TYR A 54 14.20 -2.28 5.28
CA TYR A 54 13.18 -1.43 4.68
C TYR A 54 13.80 -0.12 4.22
N GLN A 55 13.32 0.39 3.09
CA GLN A 55 13.66 1.70 2.56
C GLN A 55 12.38 2.50 2.31
N PHE A 56 12.33 3.71 2.85
CA PHE A 56 11.30 4.70 2.59
C PHE A 56 11.96 5.89 1.88
N GLU A 57 11.33 6.42 0.85
CA GLU A 57 11.94 7.44 0.00
C GLU A 57 11.06 8.68 -0.06
N SER A 58 11.67 9.84 0.17
CA SER A 58 10.99 11.11 -0.05
C SER A 58 10.97 11.43 -1.56
N SER A 59 9.82 11.88 -2.03
CA SER A 59 9.61 12.35 -3.39
C SER A 59 9.64 13.87 -3.44
N ASN A 60 10.37 14.42 -4.41
CA ASN A 60 10.37 15.86 -4.73
C ASN A 60 9.49 16.17 -5.94
N LYS A 61 8.64 15.23 -6.37
CA LYS A 61 7.74 15.43 -7.52
C LYS A 61 6.63 16.40 -7.13
N GLU A 62 6.34 17.35 -8.01
CA GLU A 62 5.24 18.30 -7.83
C GLU A 62 3.87 17.59 -7.78
N ASN A 63 3.73 16.49 -8.54
CA ASN A 63 2.53 15.64 -8.57
C ASN A 63 2.75 14.31 -7.85
N ALA A 64 3.45 14.33 -6.71
CA ALA A 64 3.62 13.14 -5.88
C ALA A 64 2.27 12.57 -5.43
N ASP A 65 2.12 11.26 -5.53
CA ASP A 65 0.91 10.59 -5.04
C ASP A 65 0.77 10.73 -3.52
N TYR A 66 -0.37 10.29 -2.98
CA TYR A 66 -0.63 10.39 -1.54
C TYR A 66 0.44 9.67 -0.69
N LYS A 67 0.86 8.46 -1.09
CA LYS A 67 1.81 7.64 -0.35
C LYS A 67 3.21 8.29 -0.34
N GLU A 68 3.62 8.83 -1.48
CA GLU A 68 4.88 9.57 -1.63
C GLU A 68 4.88 10.83 -0.75
N ARG A 69 3.75 11.56 -0.66
CA ARG A 69 3.63 12.77 0.16
C ARG A 69 3.72 12.49 1.65
N GLU A 70 2.97 11.50 2.16
CA GLU A 70 3.01 11.12 3.59
C GLU A 70 4.43 10.68 4.00
N THR A 71 5.08 9.86 3.18
CA THR A 71 6.44 9.40 3.41
C THR A 71 7.44 10.57 3.41
N THR A 72 7.26 11.52 2.49
CA THR A 72 8.09 12.73 2.41
C THR A 72 7.96 13.60 3.65
N GLU A 73 6.73 13.88 4.09
CA GLU A 73 6.48 14.70 5.27
C GLU A 73 7.04 14.05 6.54
N PHE A 74 6.95 12.72 6.67
CA PHE A 74 7.57 12.03 7.78
C PHE A 74 9.10 12.10 7.76
N ILE A 75 9.75 11.85 6.61
CA ILE A 75 11.22 11.95 6.50
C ILE A 75 11.69 13.38 6.78
N ARG A 76 10.97 14.40 6.29
CA ARG A 76 11.25 15.80 6.59
C ARG A 76 11.07 16.11 8.07
N LEU A 77 10.02 15.58 8.69
CA LEU A 77 9.80 15.72 10.13
C LEU A 77 10.99 15.16 10.90
N LEU A 78 11.45 13.95 10.59
CA LEU A 78 12.61 13.30 11.23
C LEU A 78 13.90 14.15 11.17
N GLN A 79 14.06 14.93 10.10
CA GLN A 79 15.21 15.82 9.91
C GLN A 79 15.00 17.22 10.49
N SER A 80 13.79 17.54 10.96
CA SER A 80 13.43 18.88 11.43
C SER A 80 13.70 19.08 12.92
N GLU A 81 13.82 20.34 13.31
CA GLU A 81 13.92 20.78 14.71
C GLU A 81 12.74 20.30 15.59
N LYS A 82 11.59 19.97 14.99
CA LYS A 82 10.42 19.47 15.71
C LYS A 82 10.69 18.13 16.40
N MET A 83 11.62 17.30 15.90
CA MET A 83 11.99 16.05 16.57
C MET A 83 12.57 16.26 17.96
N LYS A 84 13.10 17.44 18.28
CA LYS A 84 13.58 17.75 19.64
C LYS A 84 12.46 17.70 20.69
N SER A 85 11.21 17.83 20.27
CA SER A 85 10.03 17.72 21.15
C SER A 85 9.48 16.30 21.28
N VAL A 86 9.92 15.37 20.42
CA VAL A 86 9.51 13.96 20.44
C VAL A 86 10.26 13.27 21.57
N THR A 87 9.52 12.64 22.47
CA THR A 87 10.05 11.93 23.63
C THR A 87 9.99 10.41 23.47
N LYS A 88 9.14 9.92 22.57
CA LYS A 88 9.00 8.49 22.28
C LYS A 88 8.61 8.26 20.82
N ALA A 89 9.16 7.22 20.22
CA ALA A 89 8.77 6.72 18.91
C ALA A 89 8.45 5.23 18.99
N GLU A 90 7.37 4.80 18.35
CA GLU A 90 6.91 3.41 18.32
C GLU A 90 6.50 3.05 16.90
N ILE A 91 6.97 1.90 16.41
CA ILE A 91 6.50 1.33 15.14
C ILE A 91 5.36 0.38 15.50
N ILE A 92 4.13 0.74 15.15
CA ILE A 92 2.93 -0.02 15.51
C ILE A 92 2.90 -1.33 14.72
N TYR A 93 3.12 -1.25 13.40
CA TYR A 93 3.26 -2.41 12.53
C TYR A 93 4.01 -2.03 11.26
N ILE A 94 4.49 -3.07 10.56
CA ILE A 94 4.95 -3.03 9.18
C ILE A 94 4.15 -4.08 8.41
N LYS A 95 3.38 -3.64 7.42
CA LYS A 95 2.60 -4.49 6.52
C LYS A 95 3.31 -4.67 5.20
N ASN A 96 3.28 -5.89 4.67
CA ASN A 96 3.75 -6.20 3.32
C ASN A 96 2.65 -6.93 2.56
N GLN A 97 2.33 -6.42 1.37
CA GLN A 97 1.51 -7.17 0.43
C GLN A 97 2.37 -8.31 -0.11
N MET A 98 1.97 -9.55 0.17
CA MET A 98 2.73 -10.71 -0.23
C MET A 98 3.07 -10.67 -1.72
N LYS A 99 4.29 -11.09 -2.05
CA LYS A 99 4.84 -11.14 -3.42
C LYS A 99 5.12 -9.77 -4.06
N THR A 100 4.94 -8.66 -3.33
CA THR A 100 5.45 -7.35 -3.74
C THR A 100 6.55 -6.91 -2.78
N PRO A 101 7.51 -6.08 -3.24
CA PRO A 101 8.46 -5.47 -2.34
C PRO A 101 7.80 -4.35 -1.51
N ASP A 102 6.58 -3.92 -1.81
CA ASP A 102 5.98 -2.73 -1.22
C ASP A 102 5.53 -2.98 0.21
N ILE A 103 5.77 -1.98 1.07
CA ILE A 103 5.41 -2.04 2.48
C ILE A 103 4.76 -0.75 2.94
N GLU A 104 3.94 -0.87 3.98
CA GLU A 104 3.33 0.23 4.72
C GLU A 104 3.73 0.08 6.19
N SER A 105 4.13 1.17 6.82
CA SER A 105 4.48 1.17 8.25
C SER A 105 3.72 2.28 8.95
N ARG A 106 3.08 1.94 10.07
CA ARG A 106 2.45 2.93 10.95
C ARG A 106 3.37 3.26 12.10
N VAL A 107 3.74 4.53 12.22
CA VAL A 107 4.61 5.04 13.27
C VAL A 107 3.84 5.98 14.18
N LYS A 108 4.02 5.82 15.49
CA LYS A 108 3.50 6.72 16.51
C LYS A 108 4.66 7.52 17.10
N LEU A 109 4.53 8.84 17.05
CA LEU A 109 5.42 9.77 17.74
C LEU A 109 4.67 10.40 18.91
N THR A 110 5.29 10.37 20.09
CA THR A 110 4.78 11.06 21.27
C THR A 110 5.65 12.26 21.54
N SER A 111 5.03 13.43 21.63
CA SER A 111 5.71 14.69 21.97
C SER A 111 5.20 15.24 23.30
N LEU A 112 6.10 15.85 24.07
CA LEU A 112 5.72 16.51 25.33
C LEU A 112 5.88 18.02 25.18
N HIS A 113 4.76 18.75 25.24
CA HIS A 113 4.78 20.21 25.20
C HIS A 113 3.95 20.77 26.35
N ASN A 114 4.54 21.66 27.16
CA ASN A 114 3.90 22.25 28.34
C ASN A 114 3.20 21.23 29.26
N LYS A 115 3.89 20.12 29.56
CA LYS A 115 3.39 18.98 30.36
C LYS A 115 2.16 18.26 29.78
N LYS A 116 1.75 18.57 28.55
CA LYS A 116 0.73 17.84 27.80
C LYS A 116 1.39 16.92 26.79
N SER A 117 1.03 15.64 26.86
CA SER A 117 1.43 14.64 25.87
C SER A 117 0.53 14.77 24.63
N SER A 118 1.13 14.75 23.45
CA SER A 118 0.42 14.68 22.17
C SER A 118 0.96 13.49 21.38
N GLU A 119 0.04 12.68 20.86
CA GLU A 119 0.35 11.52 20.03
C GLU A 119 0.02 11.84 18.57
N GLN A 120 0.96 11.53 17.69
CA GLN A 120 0.83 11.73 16.25
C GLN A 120 1.13 10.41 15.54
N PHE A 121 0.28 10.05 14.58
CA PHE A 121 0.40 8.82 13.80
C PHE A 121 0.76 9.18 12.36
N TYR A 122 1.69 8.40 11.79
CA TYR A 122 2.18 8.56 10.44
C TYR A 122 2.11 7.22 9.72
N ASP A 123 1.51 7.20 8.55
CA ASP A 123 1.50 6.06 7.65
C ASP A 123 2.52 6.31 6.54
N ILE A 124 3.61 5.55 6.55
CA ILE A 124 4.71 5.70 5.59
C ILE A 124 4.81 4.48 4.70
N TYR A 125 5.20 4.71 3.45
CA TYR A 125 5.19 3.70 2.40
C TYR A 125 6.59 3.55 1.83
N GLY A 126 7.00 2.30 1.62
CA GLY A 126 8.37 2.00 1.24
C GLY A 126 8.48 0.65 0.56
N LYS A 127 9.70 0.12 0.56
CA LYS A 127 10.01 -1.18 -0.03
C LYS A 127 10.92 -2.02 0.86
N LEU A 128 10.76 -3.33 0.78
CA LEU A 128 11.74 -4.31 1.23
C LEU A 128 13.00 -4.17 0.37
N VAL A 129 14.15 -4.10 1.02
CA VAL A 129 15.46 -3.98 0.36
C VAL A 129 16.45 -4.95 0.98
N LYS A 130 17.52 -5.25 0.23
CA LYS A 130 18.70 -5.92 0.78
C LYS A 130 19.78 -4.88 1.00
N ILE A 131 20.33 -4.82 2.21
CA ILE A 131 21.43 -3.93 2.56
C ILE A 131 22.71 -4.77 2.56
N GLU A 132 23.56 -4.60 1.53
CA GLU A 132 24.73 -5.46 1.30
C GLU A 132 25.75 -5.41 2.46
N ASN A 133 25.87 -4.28 3.17
CA ASN A 133 26.79 -4.09 4.29
C ASN A 133 26.06 -3.93 5.63
N GLN A 134 25.10 -4.80 5.91
CA GLN A 134 24.25 -4.72 7.11
C GLN A 134 25.08 -4.66 8.41
N ASP A 135 26.16 -5.44 8.54
CA ASP A 135 27.01 -5.42 9.74
C ASP A 135 27.69 -4.07 9.96
N ALA A 136 28.15 -3.41 8.89
CA ALA A 136 28.76 -2.10 8.98
C ALA A 136 27.75 -1.03 9.40
N VAL A 137 26.50 -1.14 8.93
CA VAL A 137 25.39 -0.28 9.36
C VAL A 137 25.05 -0.50 10.83
N LEU A 138 24.90 -1.76 11.25
CA LEU A 138 24.60 -2.12 12.63
C LEU A 138 25.71 -1.72 13.61
N ASN A 139 26.95 -1.56 13.15
CA ASN A 139 28.03 -1.04 13.99
C ASN A 139 28.02 0.49 14.14
N LYS A 140 27.42 1.23 13.20
CA LYS A 140 27.47 2.70 13.16
C LYS A 140 26.17 3.38 13.58
N ALA A 141 25.02 2.77 13.25
CA ALA A 141 23.69 3.37 13.39
C ALA A 141 22.77 2.53 14.28
N LYS A 142 23.35 1.68 15.13
CA LYS A 142 22.59 0.84 16.06
C LYS A 142 21.75 1.71 17.00
N LEU A 143 20.53 1.27 17.24
CA LEU A 143 19.73 1.78 18.33
C LEU A 143 20.28 1.26 19.66
N GLU A 144 20.36 2.15 20.65
CA GLU A 144 20.70 1.75 22.03
C GLU A 144 19.73 0.68 22.55
N GLN A 145 18.45 0.85 22.22
CA GLN A 145 17.40 -0.11 22.52
C GLN A 145 16.69 -0.52 21.21
N PRO A 146 16.71 -1.82 20.85
CA PRO A 146 15.95 -2.31 19.71
C PRO A 146 14.45 -2.04 19.87
N LEU A 147 13.76 -1.74 18.78
CA LEU A 147 12.32 -1.52 18.77
C LEU A 147 11.61 -2.80 18.32
N GLN A 148 10.67 -3.30 19.13
CA GLN A 148 9.82 -4.41 18.76
C GLN A 148 8.58 -3.91 18.01
N THR A 149 8.23 -4.59 16.92
CA THR A 149 7.03 -4.31 16.14
C THR A 149 6.47 -5.61 15.55
N GLN A 150 5.38 -5.52 14.81
CA GLN A 150 4.77 -6.64 14.10
C GLN A 150 5.00 -6.48 12.59
N PHE A 151 5.54 -7.53 11.97
CA PHE A 151 5.54 -7.69 10.53
C PHE A 151 4.33 -8.53 10.11
N ILE A 152 3.45 -7.93 9.32
CA ILE A 152 2.18 -8.53 8.87
C ILE A 152 2.24 -8.71 7.36
N ALA A 153 2.31 -9.96 6.92
CA ALA A 153 2.17 -10.31 5.51
C ALA A 153 0.68 -10.52 5.20
N TYR A 154 0.17 -9.82 4.20
CA TYR A 154 -1.24 -9.91 3.80
C TYR A 154 -1.40 -10.21 2.31
N SER A 155 -2.51 -10.85 1.95
CA SER A 155 -2.92 -11.03 0.56
C SER A 155 -4.18 -10.21 0.26
N GLU A 156 -4.27 -9.74 -0.96
CA GLU A 156 -5.47 -9.09 -1.48
C GLU A 156 -6.34 -10.16 -2.16
N LYS A 157 -7.58 -10.31 -1.69
CA LYS A 157 -8.57 -11.21 -2.28
C LYS A 157 -9.72 -10.37 -2.83
N ILE A 158 -9.94 -10.48 -4.13
CA ILE A 158 -11.10 -9.85 -4.77
C ILE A 158 -12.28 -10.81 -4.58
N THR A 159 -13.25 -10.41 -3.76
CA THR A 159 -14.52 -11.11 -3.57
C THR A 159 -15.60 -10.40 -4.38
N LEU A 160 -16.45 -11.16 -5.07
CA LEU A 160 -17.62 -10.60 -5.76
C LEU A 160 -18.78 -10.57 -4.76
N ASP A 161 -19.30 -9.37 -4.49
CA ASP A 161 -20.46 -9.20 -3.62
C ASP A 161 -21.73 -9.61 -4.37
N SER A 162 -22.09 -10.89 -4.32
CA SER A 162 -23.30 -11.40 -4.96
C SER A 162 -24.40 -11.67 -3.92
N GLU A 163 -25.01 -10.62 -3.36
CA GLU A 163 -26.33 -10.79 -2.71
C GLU A 163 -27.48 -10.96 -3.74
N ALA A 164 -27.19 -10.96 -5.06
CA ALA A 164 -28.19 -11.21 -6.11
C ALA A 164 -27.69 -11.99 -7.33
N THR A 165 -26.65 -12.81 -7.21
CA THR A 165 -26.22 -13.68 -8.32
C THR A 165 -25.73 -15.03 -7.79
N GLY A 166 -26.63 -15.72 -7.09
CA GLY A 166 -26.48 -17.15 -6.89
C GLY A 166 -26.59 -17.85 -8.24
N MET A 167 -25.45 -18.06 -8.90
CA MET A 167 -25.12 -19.11 -9.87
C MET A 167 -23.72 -18.83 -10.44
N VAL A 168 -22.79 -19.80 -10.28
CA VAL A 168 -21.47 -19.93 -10.97
C VAL A 168 -20.36 -19.06 -10.34
N LEU A 169 -19.32 -19.50 -9.61
CA LEU A 169 -18.46 -20.70 -9.52
C LEU A 169 -17.94 -20.77 -8.06
N VAL A 170 -17.77 -21.92 -7.40
CA VAL A 170 -16.52 -22.70 -7.42
C VAL A 170 -16.86 -24.16 -7.08
N TRP A 171 -16.76 -25.05 -8.06
CA TRP A 171 -16.28 -26.40 -7.80
C TRP A 171 -14.76 -26.35 -7.86
N GLY A 172 -14.12 -26.97 -6.87
CA GLY A 172 -12.71 -26.78 -6.58
C GLY A 172 -11.74 -27.24 -7.67
N ILE A 173 -10.49 -26.89 -7.38
CA ILE A 173 -9.23 -27.47 -7.87
C ILE A 173 -8.93 -27.34 -9.38
N GLY A 174 -8.12 -26.33 -9.70
CA GLY A 174 -7.04 -26.51 -10.68
C GLY A 174 -7.31 -26.10 -12.12
N SER A 175 -7.88 -24.92 -12.39
CA SER A 175 -7.67 -24.20 -13.66
C SER A 175 -8.38 -22.84 -13.62
N VAL A 176 -7.62 -21.75 -13.57
CA VAL A 176 -8.17 -20.41 -13.77
C VAL A 176 -8.44 -20.24 -15.26
N VAL A 177 -9.71 -20.36 -15.67
CA VAL A 177 -10.14 -19.82 -16.95
C VAL A 177 -10.21 -18.31 -16.77
N PHE A 178 -9.13 -17.62 -17.15
CA PHE A 178 -9.18 -16.19 -17.42
C PHE A 178 -10.24 -15.98 -18.50
N ILE A 179 -11.31 -15.24 -18.20
CA ILE A 179 -12.08 -14.57 -19.23
C ILE A 179 -11.34 -13.24 -19.46
N PRO A 180 -10.55 -13.08 -20.54
CA PRO A 180 -10.06 -11.76 -20.88
C PRO A 180 -11.26 -10.97 -21.37
N LEU A 181 -11.78 -10.08 -20.53
CA LEU A 181 -12.56 -8.94 -21.00
C LEU A 181 -11.61 -8.06 -21.82
N TYR A 182 -11.44 -8.42 -23.10
CA TYR A 182 -10.92 -7.51 -24.12
C TYR A 182 -11.87 -6.33 -24.15
N ILE A 183 -11.40 -5.21 -23.61
CA ILE A 183 -12.07 -3.92 -23.69
C ILE A 183 -12.14 -3.56 -25.17
N ILE A 184 -13.36 -3.55 -25.71
CA ILE A 184 -13.68 -2.84 -26.95
C ILE A 184 -13.58 -1.35 -26.63
N PHE A 185 -12.35 -0.81 -26.63
CA PHE A 185 -12.14 0.61 -26.89
C PHE A 185 -12.14 0.78 -28.41
N SER A 186 -13.32 1.06 -28.97
CA SER A 186 -13.36 1.87 -30.19
C SER A 186 -13.09 3.32 -29.79
N PRO A 187 -12.01 3.97 -30.24
CA PRO A 187 -12.02 5.40 -30.30
C PRO A 187 -12.74 5.79 -31.60
N LEU A 188 -13.94 6.31 -31.41
CA LEU A 188 -14.57 7.27 -32.31
C LEU A 188 -13.69 8.53 -32.39
N VAL A 189 -12.51 8.43 -33.04
CA VAL A 189 -11.71 9.57 -33.54
C VAL A 189 -10.90 9.12 -34.76
N LEU A 190 -11.53 9.14 -35.93
CA LEU A 190 -10.90 9.71 -37.14
C LEU A 190 -12.00 10.12 -38.12
N ILE A 191 -12.64 11.26 -37.83
CA ILE A 191 -13.32 12.05 -38.85
C ILE A 191 -12.21 12.78 -39.65
N ASN A 192 -12.32 12.76 -40.97
CA ASN A 192 -11.58 13.51 -42.00
C ASN A 192 -10.18 13.02 -42.43
N LYS A 193 -10.18 12.18 -43.48
CA LYS A 193 -9.29 12.15 -44.67
C LYS A 193 -9.50 10.78 -45.34
N ILE A 194 -10.12 10.64 -46.51
CA ILE A 194 -9.69 11.12 -47.82
C ILE A 194 -10.89 11.04 -48.77
N THR A 195 -11.11 12.15 -49.48
CA THR A 195 -11.84 12.26 -50.73
C THR A 195 -11.20 11.37 -51.80
N ASP A 196 -12.01 10.56 -52.47
CA ASP A 196 -12.11 10.49 -53.93
C ASP A 196 -13.41 9.75 -54.32
#